data_AF-A0A6L8MJA5-F1
#
_entry.id   AF-A0A6L8MJA5-F1
#
_cell.length_a   1.000
_cell.length_b   1.000
_cell.length_c   1.000
_cell.angle_alpha   90.00
_cell.angle_beta   90.00
_cell.angle_gamma   90.00
#
_symmetry.space_group_name_H-M   'P 1'
#
loop_
_entity.id
_entity.type
_entity.pdbx_description
1 polymer ?
#
loop_
_entity_poly.entity_id
_entity_poly.type
_entity_poly.pdbx_seq_one_letter_code
_entity_poly.pdbx_strand_id
1 'polypeptide(L)'
;MSATKKLRRQRGATVAEFALCVVVFLGVLFFILEAARALYLWNTLQEVTRRAAYAAAVNDFSNPGVMQQLRQSAIMRDGPGTLLLGAPVTDEHVQIDYLAVTRNADNTLSITPIAGGSLPACPAQARVNCAANPYGGNCIRFVRARICAPNTQDCGAIAYQPIFPMTGIRFPLPQAETLARAESLGFEPGSTLCP
;
A
#
# COMPACT_ATOMS: atom_id res chain seq x y z
N MET A 1 22.35 43.58 -54.51
CA MET A 1 21.11 43.13 -53.81
C MET A 1 21.06 41.60 -53.72
N SER A 2 21.84 40.96 -52.82
CA SER A 2 21.82 39.48 -52.66
C SER A 2 22.10 39.01 -51.22
N ALA A 3 21.82 39.84 -50.21
CA ALA A 3 22.04 39.49 -48.80
C ALA A 3 20.74 39.07 -48.09
N THR A 4 19.58 39.57 -48.54
CA THR A 4 18.28 39.40 -47.86
C THR A 4 17.65 38.01 -48.03
N LYS A 5 18.00 37.25 -49.08
CA LYS A 5 17.46 35.90 -49.29
C LYS A 5 18.07 34.83 -48.35
N LYS A 6 19.33 35.00 -47.92
CA LYS A 6 20.00 34.04 -47.01
C LYS A 6 19.46 34.10 -45.58
N LEU A 7 19.20 35.31 -45.07
CA LEU A 7 18.66 35.53 -43.72
C LEU A 7 17.28 34.87 -43.49
N ARG A 8 16.42 34.84 -44.52
CA ARG A 8 15.08 34.24 -44.41
C ARG A 8 15.10 32.70 -44.35
N ARG A 9 16.11 32.05 -44.93
CA ARG A 9 16.31 30.59 -44.86
C ARG A 9 16.91 30.14 -43.52
N GLN A 10 17.79 30.95 -42.92
CA GLN A 10 18.40 30.62 -41.63
C GLN A 10 17.41 30.66 -40.47
N ARG A 11 16.43 31.59 -40.49
CA ARG A 11 15.39 31.66 -39.45
C ARG A 11 14.59 30.35 -39.28
N GLY A 12 14.32 29.62 -40.35
CA GLY A 12 13.60 28.34 -40.26
C GLY A 12 14.45 27.21 -39.68
N ALA A 13 15.76 27.20 -39.98
CA ALA A 13 16.69 26.19 -39.48
C ALA A 13 16.88 26.30 -37.95
N THR A 14 17.07 27.52 -37.43
CA THR A 14 17.23 27.75 -35.98
C THR A 14 15.97 27.36 -35.19
N VAL A 15 14.77 27.57 -35.75
CA VAL A 15 13.51 27.14 -35.13
C VAL A 15 13.43 25.61 -35.06
N ALA A 16 13.86 24.90 -36.11
CA ALA A 16 13.87 23.43 -36.12
C ALA A 16 14.88 22.84 -35.12
N GLU A 17 16.08 23.41 -35.05
CA GLU A 17 17.11 23.02 -34.06
C GLU A 17 16.60 23.24 -32.63
N PHE A 18 16.00 24.40 -32.35
CA PHE A 18 15.41 24.68 -31.05
C PHE A 18 14.27 23.71 -30.70
N ALA A 19 13.37 23.44 -31.64
CA ALA A 19 12.28 22.49 -31.43
C ALA A 19 12.80 21.08 -31.09
N LEU A 20 13.87 20.62 -31.76
CA LEU A 20 14.50 19.34 -31.45
C LEU A 20 15.09 19.32 -30.03
N CYS A 21 15.82 20.37 -29.65
CA CYS A 21 16.39 20.50 -28.31
C CYS A 21 15.30 20.52 -27.22
N VAL A 22 14.20 21.23 -27.46
CA VAL A 22 13.07 21.31 -26.51
C VAL A 22 12.42 19.94 -26.31
N VAL A 23 12.21 19.17 -27.39
CA VAL A 23 11.63 17.81 -27.28
C VAL A 23 12.52 16.90 -26.45
N VAL A 24 13.84 16.92 -26.70
CA VAL A 24 14.80 16.12 -25.93
C VAL A 24 14.84 16.57 -24.46
N PHE A 25 14.90 17.87 -24.22
CA PHE A 25 14.92 18.45 -22.87
C PHE A 25 13.66 18.08 -22.07
N LEU A 26 12.47 18.25 -22.66
CA LEU A 26 11.20 17.89 -22.01
C LEU A 26 11.09 16.38 -21.79
N GLY A 27 11.59 15.56 -22.72
CA GLY A 27 11.64 14.11 -22.54
C GLY A 27 12.44 13.70 -21.32
N VAL A 28 13.66 14.25 -21.16
CA VAL A 28 14.51 14.01 -19.98
C VAL A 28 13.86 14.54 -18.70
N LEU A 29 13.28 15.74 -18.75
CA LEU A 29 12.58 16.33 -17.60
C LEU A 29 11.43 15.44 -17.10
N PHE A 30 10.56 14.97 -18.00
CA PHE A 30 9.45 14.09 -17.63
C PHE A 30 9.93 12.73 -17.11
N PHE A 31 11.02 12.21 -17.66
CA PHE A 31 11.64 10.98 -17.15
C PHE A 31 12.13 11.15 -15.70
N ILE A 32 12.82 12.24 -15.39
CA ILE A 32 13.30 12.54 -14.03
C ILE A 32 12.12 12.70 -13.06
N LEU A 33 11.06 13.40 -13.48
CA LEU A 33 9.86 13.57 -12.66
C LEU A 33 9.15 12.24 -12.37
N GLU A 34 9.02 11.35 -13.37
CA GLU A 34 8.47 10.00 -13.12
C GLU A 34 9.38 9.16 -12.23
N ALA A 35 10.69 9.20 -12.43
CA ALA A 35 11.63 8.45 -11.60
C ALA A 35 11.57 8.89 -10.12
N ALA A 36 11.49 10.19 -9.88
CA ALA A 36 11.30 10.75 -8.54
C ALA A 36 9.97 10.27 -7.91
N ARG A 37 8.88 10.27 -8.69
CA ARG A 37 7.58 9.78 -8.24
C ARG A 37 7.58 8.27 -7.95
N ALA A 38 8.24 7.48 -8.77
CA ALA A 38 8.41 6.05 -8.56
C ALA A 38 9.16 5.75 -7.25
N LEU A 39 10.25 6.47 -6.97
CA LEU A 39 11.00 6.37 -5.72
C LEU A 39 10.17 6.83 -4.51
N TYR A 40 9.41 7.92 -4.65
CA TYR A 40 8.46 8.36 -3.64
C TYR A 40 7.47 7.25 -3.30
N LEU A 41 6.86 6.63 -4.32
CA LEU A 41 5.88 5.56 -4.11
C LEU A 41 6.52 4.35 -3.42
N TRP A 42 7.72 3.95 -3.85
CA TRP A 42 8.46 2.84 -3.22
C TRP A 42 8.63 3.01 -1.71
N ASN A 43 9.07 4.20 -1.28
CA ASN A 43 9.26 4.52 0.14
C ASN A 43 7.92 4.67 0.87
N THR A 44 6.95 5.32 0.22
CA THR A 44 5.63 5.58 0.81
C THR A 44 4.88 4.29 1.08
N LEU A 45 4.96 3.29 0.20
CA LEU A 45 4.28 2.00 0.41
C LEU A 45 4.74 1.30 1.69
N GLN A 46 6.02 1.37 2.04
CA GLN A 46 6.54 0.83 3.30
C GLN A 46 5.97 1.56 4.51
N GLU A 47 5.82 2.89 4.42
CA GLU A 47 5.22 3.68 5.48
C GLU A 47 3.71 3.41 5.62
N VAL A 48 3.00 3.24 4.50
CA VAL A 48 1.58 2.87 4.48
C VAL A 48 1.36 1.53 5.20
N THR A 49 2.14 0.50 4.87
CA THR A 49 2.01 -0.81 5.54
C THR A 49 2.39 -0.73 7.00
N ARG A 50 3.41 0.06 7.35
CA ARG A 50 3.76 0.30 8.75
C ARG A 50 2.61 0.92 9.53
N ARG A 51 2.03 2.01 9.03
CA ARG A 51 0.88 2.68 9.65
C ARG A 51 -0.33 1.76 9.74
N ALA A 52 -0.65 1.03 8.67
CA ALA A 52 -1.75 0.09 8.66
C ALA A 52 -1.58 -1.03 9.71
N ALA A 53 -0.39 -1.64 9.79
CA ALA A 53 -0.12 -2.73 10.72
C ALA A 53 -0.22 -2.28 12.18
N TYR A 54 0.41 -1.16 12.54
CA TYR A 54 0.35 -0.63 13.91
C TYR A 54 -1.04 -0.12 14.27
N ALA A 55 -1.74 0.56 13.37
CA ALA A 55 -3.10 0.98 13.62
C ALA A 55 -4.02 -0.24 13.83
N ALA A 56 -3.84 -1.31 13.04
CA ALA A 56 -4.71 -2.48 13.12
C ALA A 56 -4.40 -3.37 14.33
N ALA A 57 -3.21 -3.22 14.93
CA ALA A 57 -2.86 -3.86 16.19
C ALA A 57 -3.61 -3.27 17.40
N VAL A 58 -4.09 -2.03 17.31
CA VAL A 58 -4.73 -1.31 18.42
C VAL A 58 -6.21 -0.98 18.22
N ASN A 59 -6.70 -0.97 16.97
CA ASN A 59 -8.10 -0.67 16.67
C ASN A 59 -8.97 -1.93 16.63
N ASP A 60 -10.29 -1.72 16.81
CA ASP A 60 -11.29 -2.79 16.74
C ASP A 60 -11.42 -3.34 15.32
N PHE A 61 -11.02 -4.61 15.16
CA PHE A 61 -11.07 -5.33 13.90
C PHE A 61 -12.46 -5.83 13.53
N SER A 62 -13.37 -5.92 14.49
CA SER A 62 -14.74 -6.40 14.27
C SER A 62 -15.63 -5.33 13.64
N ASN A 63 -15.26 -4.06 13.80
CA ASN A 63 -16.01 -2.93 13.24
C ASN A 63 -15.51 -2.59 11.82
N PRO A 64 -16.31 -2.86 10.77
CA PRO A 64 -15.88 -2.61 9.39
C PRO A 64 -15.65 -1.11 9.11
N GLY A 65 -16.37 -0.21 9.78
CA GLY A 65 -16.22 1.23 9.62
C GLY A 65 -14.87 1.73 10.15
N VAL A 66 -14.45 1.24 11.33
CA VAL A 66 -13.13 1.54 11.90
C VAL A 66 -12.03 1.00 10.98
N MET A 67 -12.18 -0.22 10.48
CA MET A 67 -11.22 -0.82 9.56
C MET A 67 -11.13 -0.08 8.22
N GLN A 68 -12.24 0.49 7.72
CA GLN A 68 -12.21 1.31 6.51
C GLN A 68 -11.50 2.65 6.76
N GLN A 69 -11.82 3.35 7.85
CA GLN A 69 -11.16 4.61 8.24
C GLN A 69 -9.65 4.40 8.44
N LEU A 70 -9.25 3.27 9.02
CA LEU A 70 -7.86 2.89 9.19
C LEU A 70 -7.14 2.68 7.86
N ARG A 71 -7.76 2.02 6.88
CA ARG A 71 -7.17 1.87 5.53
C ARG A 71 -6.96 3.23 4.85
N GLN A 72 -7.92 4.15 5.02
CA GLN A 72 -7.82 5.51 4.49
C GLN A 72 -6.70 6.31 5.17
N SER A 73 -6.61 6.25 6.50
CA SER A 73 -5.55 6.95 7.24
C SER A 73 -4.16 6.35 6.99
N ALA A 74 -4.07 5.03 6.75
CA ALA A 74 -2.83 4.37 6.37
C ALA A 74 -2.27 4.93 5.06
N ILE A 75 -3.13 5.20 4.06
CA ILE A 75 -2.74 5.89 2.81
C ILE A 75 -2.69 7.42 2.95
N MET A 76 -2.65 7.94 4.18
CA MET A 76 -2.48 9.36 4.49
C MET A 76 -3.63 10.22 3.95
N ARG A 77 -4.86 9.70 4.04
CA ARG A 77 -6.09 10.39 3.65
C ARG A 77 -7.07 10.41 4.81
N ASP A 78 -7.96 11.41 4.78
CA ASP A 78 -9.10 11.53 5.69
C ASP A 78 -10.42 11.02 5.05
N GLY A 79 -10.32 10.33 3.91
CA GLY A 79 -11.46 9.82 3.17
C GLY A 79 -11.05 8.93 1.99
N PRO A 80 -12.02 8.29 1.30
CA PRO A 80 -11.75 7.34 0.23
C PRO A 80 -10.96 7.96 -0.92
N GLY A 81 -10.14 7.15 -1.60
CA GLY A 81 -9.49 7.55 -2.83
C GLY A 81 -8.05 7.07 -2.97
N THR A 82 -7.35 7.69 -3.92
CA THR A 82 -5.97 7.33 -4.27
C THR A 82 -4.95 7.98 -3.34
N LEU A 83 -3.88 7.25 -3.06
CA LEU A 83 -2.68 7.80 -2.42
C LEU A 83 -2.19 9.00 -3.24
N LEU A 84 -1.83 10.09 -2.55
CA LEU A 84 -1.34 11.30 -3.21
C LEU A 84 -0.10 10.98 -4.05
N LEU A 85 -0.16 11.28 -5.35
CA LEU A 85 0.85 10.93 -6.36
C LEU A 85 1.17 9.41 -6.44
N GLY A 86 0.31 8.55 -5.90
CA GLY A 86 0.56 7.12 -5.76
C GLY A 86 -0.32 6.21 -6.62
N ALA A 87 -0.96 6.74 -7.66
CA ALA A 87 -1.81 5.94 -8.55
C ALA A 87 -1.10 4.67 -9.07
N PRO A 88 -1.75 3.49 -9.07
CA PRO A 88 -3.19 3.28 -8.80
C PRO A 88 -3.55 2.94 -7.34
N VAL A 89 -2.62 3.07 -6.38
CA VAL A 89 -2.83 2.61 -5.00
C VAL A 89 -3.94 3.41 -4.30
N THR A 90 -4.90 2.69 -3.71
CA THR A 90 -6.05 3.21 -2.95
C THR A 90 -6.18 2.48 -1.61
N ASP A 91 -7.17 2.87 -0.79
CA ASP A 91 -7.48 2.22 0.49
C ASP A 91 -7.89 0.75 0.33
N GLU A 92 -8.49 0.37 -0.81
CA GLU A 92 -8.85 -1.02 -1.14
C GLU A 92 -7.65 -1.93 -1.37
N HIS A 93 -6.48 -1.36 -1.69
CA HIS A 93 -5.26 -2.13 -1.90
C HIS A 93 -4.56 -2.50 -0.58
N VAL A 94 -5.00 -1.91 0.55
CA VAL A 94 -4.47 -2.20 1.88
C VAL A 94 -5.15 -3.46 2.45
N GLN A 95 -4.48 -4.60 2.34
CA GLN A 95 -4.91 -5.83 3.00
C GLN A 95 -4.32 -5.93 4.41
N ILE A 96 -5.16 -6.36 5.35
CA ILE A 96 -4.82 -6.55 6.75
C ILE A 96 -5.18 -7.99 7.10
N ASP A 97 -4.15 -8.79 7.37
CA ASP A 97 -4.29 -10.17 7.79
C ASP A 97 -4.03 -10.27 9.30
N TYR A 98 -4.93 -10.95 10.00
CA TYR A 98 -4.71 -11.33 11.39
C TYR A 98 -4.07 -12.72 11.43
N LEU A 99 -2.98 -12.83 12.17
CA LEU A 99 -2.13 -14.02 12.17
C LEU A 99 -2.11 -14.66 13.56
N ALA A 100 -2.24 -15.99 13.58
CA ALA A 100 -2.03 -16.82 14.75
C ALA A 100 -0.62 -17.41 14.74
N VAL A 101 -0.14 -17.81 15.92
CA VAL A 101 1.06 -18.65 16.03
C VAL A 101 0.58 -20.05 16.34
N THR A 102 0.67 -20.97 15.39
CA THR A 102 0.22 -22.35 15.56
C THR A 102 1.38 -23.27 15.88
N ARG A 103 1.14 -24.28 16.73
CA ARG A 103 2.10 -25.37 16.97
C ARG A 103 1.81 -26.50 15.99
N ASN A 104 2.79 -26.80 15.15
CA ASN A 104 2.73 -27.90 14.19
C ASN A 104 2.93 -29.25 14.92
N ALA A 105 2.63 -30.36 14.24
CA ALA A 105 2.78 -31.72 14.78
C ALA A 105 4.23 -32.08 15.16
N ASP A 106 5.22 -31.40 14.56
CA ASP A 106 6.65 -31.53 14.83
C ASP A 106 7.15 -30.62 15.97
N ASN A 107 6.24 -30.02 16.76
CA ASN A 107 6.50 -29.02 17.79
C ASN A 107 7.11 -27.69 17.32
N THR A 108 7.22 -27.43 16.01
CA THR A 108 7.63 -26.12 15.49
C THR A 108 6.50 -25.09 15.60
N LEU A 109 6.87 -23.81 15.67
CA LEU A 109 5.92 -22.70 15.70
C LEU A 109 5.89 -22.04 14.33
N SER A 110 4.69 -21.94 13.76
CA SER A 110 4.44 -21.30 12.46
C SER A 110 3.50 -20.12 12.63
N ILE A 111 3.74 -19.04 11.88
CA ILE A 111 2.82 -17.91 11.81
C ILE A 111 1.89 -18.16 10.62
N THR A 112 0.60 -18.30 10.87
CA THR A 112 -0.39 -18.63 9.85
C THR A 112 -1.54 -17.62 9.86
N PRO A 113 -2.09 -17.26 8.69
CA PRO A 113 -3.27 -16.40 8.62
C PRO A 113 -4.48 -17.10 9.21
N ILE A 114 -5.24 -16.37 10.01
CA ILE A 114 -6.48 -16.85 10.61
C ILE A 114 -7.56 -16.83 9.52
N ALA A 115 -8.20 -17.97 9.29
CA ALA A 115 -9.30 -18.04 8.34
C ALA A 115 -10.48 -17.17 8.82
N GLY A 116 -11.24 -16.57 7.89
CA GLY A 116 -12.34 -15.67 8.25
C GLY A 116 -13.39 -16.30 9.17
N GLY A 117 -13.65 -17.60 9.05
CA GLY A 117 -14.58 -18.33 9.93
C GLY A 117 -14.03 -18.63 11.33
N SER A 118 -12.73 -18.50 11.56
CA SER A 118 -12.08 -18.69 12.87
C SER A 118 -11.61 -17.38 13.50
N LEU A 119 -11.87 -16.25 12.84
CA LEU A 119 -11.61 -14.93 13.41
C LEU A 119 -12.58 -14.69 14.58
N PRO A 120 -12.10 -14.24 15.76
CA PRO A 120 -12.99 -13.96 16.88
C PRO A 120 -14.05 -12.93 16.52
N ALA A 121 -15.24 -13.02 17.10
CA ALA A 121 -16.32 -12.07 16.82
C ALA A 121 -15.99 -10.63 17.26
N CYS A 122 -15.14 -10.47 18.29
CA CYS A 122 -14.73 -9.17 18.78
C CYS A 122 -13.46 -9.18 19.65
N PRO A 123 -12.93 -8.01 20.04
CA PRO A 123 -11.66 -7.89 20.75
C PRO A 123 -11.61 -8.59 22.11
N ALA A 124 -12.70 -8.54 22.88
CA ALA A 124 -12.78 -9.23 24.17
C ALA A 124 -12.66 -10.75 24.01
N GLN A 125 -13.34 -11.32 23.02
CA GLN A 125 -13.26 -12.75 22.70
C GLN A 125 -11.87 -13.14 22.19
N ALA A 126 -11.22 -12.28 21.40
CA ALA A 126 -9.84 -12.52 20.95
C ALA A 126 -8.88 -12.69 22.13
N ARG A 127 -9.02 -11.88 23.18
CA ARG A 127 -8.23 -12.02 24.42
C ARG A 127 -8.52 -13.31 25.16
N VAL A 128 -9.79 -13.70 25.30
CA VAL A 128 -10.19 -14.96 25.96
C VAL A 128 -9.63 -16.17 25.21
N ASN A 129 -9.75 -16.18 23.88
CA ASN A 129 -9.21 -17.26 23.04
C ASN A 129 -7.70 -17.42 23.22
N CYS A 130 -6.96 -16.30 23.25
CA CYS A 130 -5.51 -16.32 23.46
C CYS A 130 -5.11 -16.73 24.88
N ALA A 131 -5.91 -16.38 25.90
CA ALA A 131 -5.69 -16.83 27.27
C ALA A 131 -5.96 -18.34 27.42
N ALA A 132 -6.96 -18.88 26.71
CA ALA A 132 -7.30 -20.30 26.72
C ALA A 132 -6.24 -21.14 25.97
N ASN A 133 -5.83 -20.72 24.78
CA ASN A 133 -4.77 -21.38 24.02
C ASN A 133 -3.93 -20.36 23.22
N PRO A 134 -2.69 -20.05 23.66
CA PRO A 134 -1.83 -19.09 22.97
C PRO A 134 -1.27 -19.60 21.64
N TYR A 135 -1.51 -20.88 21.31
CA TYR A 135 -1.15 -21.50 20.04
C TYR A 135 -2.37 -21.95 19.21
N GLY A 136 -3.56 -21.50 19.58
CA GLY A 136 -4.80 -21.78 18.86
C GLY A 136 -4.90 -20.98 17.56
N GLY A 137 -5.47 -21.58 16.52
CA GLY A 137 -5.70 -20.91 15.22
C GLY A 137 -6.71 -19.75 15.26
N ASN A 138 -7.32 -19.49 16.41
CA ASN A 138 -8.26 -18.39 16.68
C ASN A 138 -7.67 -17.31 17.63
N CYS A 139 -6.39 -17.43 17.99
CA CYS A 139 -5.68 -16.45 18.81
C CYS A 139 -4.91 -15.48 17.91
N ILE A 140 -5.35 -14.22 17.86
CA ILE A 140 -4.66 -13.16 17.13
C ILE A 140 -3.40 -12.77 17.89
N ARG A 141 -2.22 -12.95 17.27
CA ARG A 141 -0.92 -12.62 17.88
C ARG A 141 -0.13 -11.60 17.08
N PHE A 142 -0.28 -11.63 15.77
CA PHE A 142 0.33 -10.66 14.88
C PHE A 142 -0.71 -10.11 13.92
N VAL A 143 -0.45 -8.90 13.46
CA VAL A 143 -1.20 -8.24 12.41
C VAL A 143 -0.22 -7.95 11.29
N ARG A 144 -0.59 -8.32 10.08
CA ARG A 144 0.22 -8.10 8.90
C ARG A 144 -0.54 -7.21 7.95
N ALA A 145 0.05 -6.07 7.60
CA ALA A 145 -0.47 -5.21 6.56
C ALA A 145 0.38 -5.36 5.30
N ARG A 146 -0.29 -5.47 4.15
CA ARG A 146 0.33 -5.64 2.83
C ARG A 146 -0.41 -4.81 1.79
N ILE A 147 0.30 -4.41 0.76
CA ILE A 147 -0.29 -3.77 -0.41
C ILE A 147 -0.50 -4.82 -1.50
N CYS A 148 -1.76 -5.08 -1.85
CA CYS A 148 -2.16 -6.16 -2.75
C CYS A 148 -3.13 -5.67 -3.82
N ALA A 149 -3.10 -6.30 -4.99
CA ALA A 149 -4.17 -6.15 -5.96
C ALA A 149 -5.52 -6.62 -5.35
N PRO A 150 -6.62 -5.87 -5.52
CA PRO A 150 -7.91 -6.25 -4.97
C PRO A 150 -8.38 -7.59 -5.54
N ASN A 151 -9.12 -8.35 -4.74
CA ASN A 151 -9.74 -9.63 -5.12
C ASN A 151 -8.76 -10.76 -5.50
N THR A 152 -7.51 -10.72 -5.02
CA THR A 152 -6.55 -11.82 -5.19
C THR A 152 -6.29 -12.53 -3.86
N GLN A 153 -6.31 -13.87 -3.87
CA GLN A 153 -6.05 -14.68 -2.67
C GLN A 153 -4.56 -14.67 -2.27
N ASP A 154 -3.65 -14.53 -3.24
CA ASP A 154 -2.19 -14.58 -3.05
C ASP A 154 -1.49 -13.21 -3.11
N CYS A 155 -2.20 -12.11 -2.78
CA CYS A 155 -1.67 -10.74 -2.82
C CYS A 155 -0.96 -10.42 -4.16
N GLY A 156 -1.73 -10.27 -5.23
CA GLY A 156 -1.20 -10.01 -6.57
C GLY A 156 -0.41 -8.71 -6.66
N ALA A 157 0.61 -8.69 -7.53
CA ALA A 157 1.40 -7.48 -7.79
C ALA A 157 0.55 -6.40 -8.47
N ILE A 158 0.77 -5.15 -8.09
CA ILE A 158 0.11 -3.97 -8.68
C ILE A 158 1.08 -3.33 -9.68
N ALA A 159 0.62 -3.02 -10.89
CA ALA A 159 1.45 -2.32 -11.87
C ALA A 159 1.53 -0.81 -11.58
N TYR A 160 2.73 -0.24 -11.67
CA TYR A 160 2.92 1.20 -11.62
C TYR A 160 2.18 1.89 -12.78
N GLN A 161 1.46 2.98 -12.47
CA GLN A 161 0.78 3.80 -13.47
C GLN A 161 1.50 5.16 -13.63
N PRO A 162 2.19 5.39 -14.77
CA PRO A 162 2.86 6.67 -15.04
C PRO A 162 1.82 7.77 -15.29
N ILE A 163 2.14 9.01 -14.87
CA ILE A 163 1.39 10.22 -15.24
C ILE A 163 1.78 10.64 -16.66
N PHE A 164 3.06 10.52 -17.00
CA PHE A 164 3.61 10.84 -18.32
C PHE A 164 3.70 9.56 -19.18
N PRO A 165 2.73 9.30 -20.09
CA PRO A 165 2.68 8.05 -20.85
C PRO A 165 3.88 7.87 -21.80
N MET A 166 4.53 8.97 -22.20
CA MET A 166 5.70 8.98 -23.06
C MET A 166 6.94 8.32 -22.43
N THR A 167 6.97 8.14 -21.11
CA THR A 167 8.09 7.48 -20.43
C THR A 167 8.10 5.97 -20.62
N GLY A 168 6.95 5.35 -20.94
CA GLY A 168 6.84 3.90 -21.15
C GLY A 168 7.11 3.04 -19.90
N ILE A 169 7.30 3.66 -18.72
CA ILE A 169 7.68 2.98 -17.49
C ILE A 169 6.49 2.16 -16.98
N ARG A 170 6.62 0.83 -17.02
CA ARG A 170 5.68 -0.12 -16.43
C ARG A 170 6.49 -1.19 -15.70
N PHE A 171 6.36 -1.22 -14.39
CA PHE A 171 7.00 -2.22 -13.54
C PHE A 171 6.04 -2.60 -12.42
N PRO A 172 6.12 -3.82 -11.87
CA PRO A 172 5.36 -4.18 -10.69
C PRO A 172 5.86 -3.37 -9.49
N LEU A 173 4.94 -2.77 -8.75
CA LEU A 173 5.25 -2.14 -7.47
C LEU A 173 5.85 -3.19 -6.52
N PRO A 174 6.82 -2.79 -5.67
CA PRO A 174 7.37 -3.69 -4.68
C PRO A 174 6.27 -4.15 -3.72
N GLN A 175 6.34 -5.41 -3.31
CA GLN A 175 5.50 -5.89 -2.23
C GLN A 175 5.99 -5.28 -0.92
N ALA A 176 5.27 -4.26 -0.44
CA ALA A 176 5.44 -3.75 0.91
C ALA A 176 4.63 -4.63 1.86
N GLU A 177 5.28 -5.08 2.93
CA GLU A 177 4.69 -5.85 4.00
C GLU A 177 5.24 -5.36 5.33
N THR A 178 4.37 -5.26 6.33
CA THR A 178 4.80 -4.99 7.70
C THR A 178 4.02 -5.86 8.67
N LEU A 179 4.74 -6.46 9.61
CA LEU A 179 4.20 -7.32 10.65
C LEU A 179 4.35 -6.63 12.00
N ALA A 180 3.22 -6.39 12.66
CA ALA A 180 3.13 -5.82 13.99
C ALA A 180 2.62 -6.86 14.98
N ARG A 181 3.01 -6.74 16.25
CA ARG A 181 2.42 -7.54 17.32
C ARG A 181 0.99 -7.04 17.57
N ALA A 182 0.04 -7.94 17.79
CA ALA A 182 -1.29 -7.57 18.23
C ALA A 182 -1.23 -6.97 19.65
N GLU A 183 -1.88 -5.82 19.86
CA GLU A 183 -1.87 -5.10 21.13
C GLU A 183 -3.26 -5.12 21.80
N SER A 184 -3.96 -3.99 21.85
CA SER A 184 -5.31 -3.91 22.40
C SER A 184 -6.36 -4.49 21.46
N LEU A 185 -6.15 -4.43 20.14
CA LEU A 185 -7.14 -4.78 19.12
C LEU A 185 -8.50 -4.07 19.34
N GLY A 186 -8.51 -2.89 19.96
CA GLY A 186 -9.72 -2.16 20.33
C GLY A 186 -10.38 -2.61 21.63
N PHE A 187 -9.75 -3.50 22.41
CA PHE A 187 -10.26 -3.91 23.71
C PHE A 187 -10.18 -2.79 24.74
N GLU A 188 -11.32 -2.46 25.34
CA GLU A 188 -11.44 -1.57 26.50
C GLU A 188 -11.87 -2.37 27.75
N PRO A 189 -11.27 -2.12 28.93
CA PRO A 189 -11.70 -2.77 30.18
C PRO A 189 -13.17 -2.48 30.48
N GLY A 190 -13.94 -3.52 30.80
CA GLY A 190 -15.38 -3.41 31.05
C GLY A 190 -16.27 -3.54 29.80
N SER A 191 -15.68 -3.72 28.61
CA SER A 191 -16.43 -4.12 27.42
C SER A 191 -17.15 -5.45 27.64
N THR A 192 -18.40 -5.55 27.16
CA THR A 192 -19.19 -6.77 27.21
C THR A 192 -18.62 -7.81 26.25
N LEU A 193 -18.67 -9.09 26.63
CA LEU A 193 -18.47 -10.17 25.67
C LEU A 193 -19.56 -10.07 24.59
N CYS A 194 -19.13 -10.15 23.34
CA CYS A 194 -20.04 -10.13 22.19
C CYS A 194 -20.89 -11.39 22.19
N PRO A 195 -22.14 -11.31 21.71
CA PRO A 195 -23.08 -12.44 21.74
C PRO A 195 -22.57 -13.66 20.96
#